data_AF-A0A165V9W1-F1
#
_entry.id   AF-A0A165V9W1-F1
#
_cell.length_a   1.000
_cell.length_b   1.000
_cell.length_c   1.000
_cell.angle_alpha   90.00
_cell.angle_beta   90.00
_cell.angle_gamma   90.00
#
_symmetry.space_group_name_H-M   'P 1'
#
loop_
_entity.id
_entity.type
_entity.pdbx_description
1 polymer ?
#
loop_
_entity_poly.entity_id
_entity_poly.type
_entity_poly.pdbx_seq_one_letter_code
_entity_poly.pdbx_strand_id
1 'polypeptide(L)'
;MHSRFTLTLATVLLSAATSYASAHLSEDPVHRRHLSRDESMLKRREPNFARDDSCVDPDPANTVTDRMNVALNSSGAGYVLSLCPGKQYIINAPILFAAPDQEISTQGYPTGDDRATLVVDGPVFNGTGHTTAVDGTCSNCSGVKLRNIQINGTRLGAPPTNGGANIEMGGANSGQLIEYVKSYDPRSWSCLHVQEGGLNCNNATVRNNDIGPCGSDAFQQWADGISMACANSFVLNNLIDNPTDGGIVLFGAPGTRVENNTIWVHDQTLLGGINMVDYDPWNGNYTGTVVTNNTIAGGFATDTVDEDQDSKGTNSDDVIIKIGIAIGPRTWFGDRYFNNVSQSGIVINNQLTGAFGYGIAMTSARNFTVEQNVLTGNTSFIGSRGPNCSSSDQTPNPSPFVIDFNTVSSSTTQFDFSSVPDGDSLTCVMPPTGGDYWPFGGNPDPSSSAIPVSVPEPSTVSSGHGSSAGRTAGLVIGIIAGVALIAVAAWFIRKWALNRSAPRSRFRRSEYMAGKEWL
;
A
#
# COMPACT_ATOMS: atom_id res chain seq x y z
N MET A 1 -2.33 28.23 69.03
CA MET A 1 -3.50 28.99 68.50
C MET A 1 -4.20 28.09 67.47
N HIS A 2 -5.47 27.72 67.68
CA HIS A 2 -6.70 28.40 67.15
C HIS A 2 -6.84 28.30 65.61
N SER A 3 -7.95 27.81 65.03
CA SER A 3 -9.14 27.18 65.64
C SER A 3 -9.87 26.22 64.68
N ARG A 4 -10.92 25.53 65.17
CA ARG A 4 -11.80 24.61 64.41
C ARG A 4 -13.20 25.21 64.17
N PHE A 5 -13.86 24.83 63.07
CA PHE A 5 -15.33 24.60 62.87
C PHE A 5 -15.48 23.71 61.61
N THR A 6 -16.30 22.66 61.41
CA THR A 6 -17.37 21.91 62.13
C THR A 6 -18.86 22.23 61.83
N LEU A 7 -19.44 21.49 60.85
CA LEU A 7 -20.88 21.21 60.61
C LEU A 7 -21.76 22.41 60.14
N THR A 8 -22.96 22.27 59.57
CA THR A 8 -23.96 21.15 59.44
C THR A 8 -24.72 21.30 58.10
N LEU A 9 -24.96 20.25 57.29
CA LEU A 9 -26.15 19.37 57.22
C LEU A 9 -27.52 20.04 56.91
N ALA A 10 -28.15 19.63 55.79
CA ALA A 10 -29.61 19.73 55.55
C ALA A 10 -30.07 18.65 54.53
N THR A 11 -31.25 18.04 54.74
CA THR A 11 -31.80 16.89 53.97
C THR A 11 -33.31 16.98 53.79
N VAL A 12 -33.83 16.63 52.60
CA VAL A 12 -35.24 16.35 52.19
C VAL A 12 -35.12 15.73 50.76
N LEU A 13 -35.53 14.50 50.36
CA LEU A 13 -36.73 13.64 50.54
C LEU A 13 -37.99 14.20 49.85
N LEU A 14 -38.81 13.51 49.05
CA LEU A 14 -39.00 12.07 48.71
C LEU A 14 -39.18 12.00 47.14
N SER A 15 -39.83 11.09 46.39
CA SER A 15 -40.68 9.90 46.59
C SER A 15 -40.81 9.04 45.31
N ALA A 16 -41.46 7.87 45.44
CA ALA A 16 -41.96 6.95 44.39
C ALA A 16 -42.71 7.63 43.21
N ALA A 17 -42.75 7.13 41.97
CA ALA A 17 -42.78 5.77 41.39
C ALA A 17 -44.17 5.10 41.27
N THR A 18 -44.49 4.64 40.05
CA THR A 18 -45.58 3.68 39.74
C THR A 18 -45.22 2.84 38.50
N SER A 19 -45.58 1.56 38.53
CA SER A 19 -45.53 0.65 37.37
C SER A 19 -46.96 0.20 37.05
N TYR A 20 -47.27 -0.07 35.78
CA TYR A 20 -48.49 -0.77 35.37
C TYR A 20 -48.25 -1.66 34.14
N ALA A 21 -48.97 -2.77 34.06
CA ALA A 21 -48.89 -3.76 32.98
C ALA A 21 -50.27 -4.43 32.76
N SER A 22 -50.43 -5.08 31.60
CA SER A 22 -51.65 -5.78 31.14
C SER A 22 -52.85 -4.84 30.84
N ALA A 23 -53.80 -5.19 29.96
CA ALA A 23 -54.23 -6.52 29.52
C ALA A 23 -54.70 -6.61 28.04
N HIS A 24 -55.13 -7.82 27.63
CA HIS A 24 -55.75 -8.15 26.34
C HIS A 24 -57.12 -7.48 26.09
N LEU A 25 -57.42 -7.23 24.82
CA LEU A 25 -58.70 -7.44 24.08
C LEU A 25 -58.35 -7.14 22.59
N SER A 26 -58.59 -7.96 21.56
CA SER A 26 -59.55 -9.03 21.25
C SER A 26 -60.97 -8.56 20.91
N GLU A 27 -61.14 -7.88 19.76
CA GLU A 27 -62.43 -7.86 19.05
C GLU A 27 -62.26 -7.63 17.54
N ASP A 28 -63.01 -8.40 16.75
CA ASP A 28 -63.08 -8.45 15.27
C ASP A 28 -64.35 -9.28 14.93
N PRO A 29 -65.05 -9.15 13.77
CA PRO A 29 -64.91 -8.21 12.66
C PRO A 29 -66.21 -7.45 12.29
N VAL A 30 -66.12 -6.48 11.37
CA VAL A 30 -67.29 -5.97 10.61
C VAL A 30 -66.99 -5.88 9.12
N HIS A 31 -67.87 -6.45 8.29
CA HIS A 31 -67.75 -6.44 6.83
C HIS A 31 -67.74 -5.03 6.21
N ARG A 32 -66.80 -4.80 5.28
CA ARG A 32 -67.09 -4.06 4.05
C ARG A 32 -66.56 -4.80 2.83
N ARG A 33 -67.46 -5.11 1.88
CA ARG A 33 -67.06 -5.51 0.53
C ARG A 33 -66.44 -4.30 -0.16
N HIS A 34 -65.29 -4.49 -0.81
CA HIS A 34 -64.90 -3.66 -1.94
C HIS A 34 -64.58 -4.57 -3.13
N LEU A 35 -64.88 -4.08 -4.34
CA LEU A 35 -64.87 -4.90 -5.54
C LEU A 35 -63.46 -5.03 -6.14
N SER A 36 -63.25 -6.20 -6.71
CA SER A 36 -62.17 -6.61 -7.60
C SER A 36 -61.47 -5.49 -8.37
N ARG A 37 -60.13 -5.50 -8.31
CA ARG A 37 -59.29 -5.24 -9.48
C ARG A 37 -58.19 -6.28 -9.52
N ASP A 38 -58.09 -6.97 -10.65
CA ASP A 38 -57.16 -8.07 -10.88
C ASP A 38 -55.85 -7.52 -11.48
N GLU A 39 -54.75 -7.65 -10.74
CA GLU A 39 -53.40 -7.27 -11.17
C GLU A 39 -52.48 -8.51 -11.25
N SER A 40 -53.04 -9.71 -11.46
CA SER A 40 -52.29 -10.99 -11.48
C SER A 40 -51.56 -11.31 -12.79
N MET A 41 -51.50 -10.36 -13.74
CA MET A 41 -51.08 -10.60 -15.13
C MET A 41 -49.73 -9.98 -15.56
N LEU A 42 -48.96 -9.36 -14.64
CA LEU A 42 -47.61 -8.83 -14.95
C LEU A 42 -46.50 -9.28 -13.98
N LYS A 43 -46.57 -10.53 -13.51
CA LYS A 43 -45.34 -11.20 -13.04
C LYS A 43 -44.46 -11.50 -14.26
N ARG A 44 -43.60 -10.54 -14.63
CA ARG A 44 -42.54 -10.73 -15.64
C ARG A 44 -41.78 -11.99 -15.24
N ARG A 45 -41.88 -13.02 -16.08
CA ARG A 45 -41.21 -14.29 -15.84
C ARG A 45 -39.74 -14.07 -16.18
N GLU A 46 -38.98 -13.59 -15.19
CA GLU A 46 -37.52 -13.66 -15.20
C GLU A 46 -37.11 -15.05 -15.73
N PRO A 47 -36.19 -15.12 -16.70
CA PRO A 47 -35.76 -16.40 -17.20
C PRO A 47 -35.07 -17.13 -16.06
N ASN A 48 -35.72 -18.19 -15.56
CA ASN A 48 -35.02 -19.26 -14.87
C ASN A 48 -34.05 -19.89 -15.88
N PHE A 49 -32.90 -19.26 -16.08
CA PHE A 49 -31.67 -19.99 -16.31
C PHE A 49 -31.62 -21.03 -15.20
N ALA A 50 -31.78 -22.30 -15.56
CA ALA A 50 -31.30 -23.36 -14.69
C ALA A 50 -29.83 -23.02 -14.41
N ARG A 51 -29.45 -22.97 -13.13
CA ARG A 51 -28.03 -23.00 -12.79
C ARG A 51 -27.53 -24.34 -13.30
N ASP A 52 -26.75 -24.28 -14.37
CA ASP A 52 -25.95 -25.41 -14.80
C ASP A 52 -24.83 -25.49 -13.77
N ASP A 53 -24.85 -26.54 -12.94
CA ASP A 53 -23.94 -26.75 -11.80
C ASP A 53 -22.53 -27.13 -12.31
N SER A 54 -21.94 -26.16 -13.01
CA SER A 54 -20.71 -26.21 -13.80
C SER A 54 -19.49 -25.72 -13.02
N CYS A 55 -19.60 -25.67 -11.70
CA CYS A 55 -18.51 -25.41 -10.77
C CYS A 55 -18.14 -26.69 -10.03
N VAL A 56 -16.88 -26.82 -9.61
CA VAL A 56 -16.38 -28.01 -8.91
C VAL A 56 -17.06 -28.11 -7.54
N ASP A 57 -17.80 -29.19 -7.30
CA ASP A 57 -18.35 -29.49 -5.96
C ASP A 57 -17.18 -29.66 -4.96
N PRO A 58 -17.17 -28.97 -3.81
CA PRO A 58 -16.18 -29.24 -2.76
C PRO A 58 -16.27 -30.67 -2.21
N ASP A 59 -17.43 -31.34 -2.27
CA ASP A 59 -17.66 -32.62 -1.60
C ASP A 59 -17.40 -33.87 -2.48
N PRO A 60 -16.88 -34.98 -1.92
CA PRO A 60 -16.31 -35.09 -0.59
C PRO A 60 -14.91 -34.45 -0.53
N ALA A 61 -14.69 -33.61 0.48
CA ALA A 61 -13.50 -32.76 0.62
C ALA A 61 -12.16 -33.53 0.52
N ASN A 62 -12.10 -34.76 1.01
CA ASN A 62 -10.88 -35.58 0.97
C ASN A 62 -10.40 -35.98 -0.44
N THR A 63 -11.13 -35.59 -1.49
CA THR A 63 -10.76 -35.78 -2.91
C THR A 63 -10.67 -34.46 -3.69
N VAL A 64 -10.96 -33.32 -3.06
CA VAL A 64 -11.19 -32.06 -3.79
C VAL A 64 -9.93 -31.53 -4.47
N THR A 65 -8.77 -31.60 -3.78
CA THR A 65 -7.45 -31.24 -4.34
C THR A 65 -7.12 -32.07 -5.58
N ASP A 66 -7.24 -33.41 -5.49
CA ASP A 66 -6.95 -34.31 -6.61
C ASP A 66 -7.88 -34.02 -7.79
N ARG A 67 -9.17 -33.79 -7.56
CA ARG A 67 -10.12 -33.47 -8.64
C ARG A 67 -9.80 -32.15 -9.34
N MET A 68 -9.43 -31.11 -8.59
CA MET A 68 -9.05 -29.81 -9.16
C MET A 68 -7.74 -29.90 -9.96
N ASN A 69 -6.72 -30.57 -9.41
CA ASN A 69 -5.43 -30.78 -10.08
C ASN A 69 -5.56 -31.69 -11.33
N VAL A 70 -6.38 -32.75 -11.26
CA VAL A 70 -6.71 -33.57 -12.45
C VAL A 70 -7.43 -32.73 -13.50
N ALA A 71 -8.41 -31.91 -13.13
CA ALA A 71 -9.15 -31.08 -14.08
C ALA A 71 -8.25 -30.06 -14.81
N LEU A 72 -7.35 -29.38 -14.10
CA LEU A 72 -6.35 -28.48 -14.70
C LEU A 72 -5.38 -29.25 -15.62
N ASN A 73 -4.84 -30.40 -15.15
CA ASN A 73 -3.87 -31.18 -15.91
C ASN A 73 -4.45 -31.88 -17.16
N SER A 74 -5.71 -32.34 -17.11
CA SER A 74 -6.32 -33.07 -18.23
C SER A 74 -6.92 -32.18 -19.32
N SER A 75 -7.27 -30.93 -19.00
CA SER A 75 -8.09 -30.08 -19.89
C SER A 75 -7.28 -29.16 -20.82
N GLY A 76 -6.00 -28.94 -20.52
CA GLY A 76 -5.09 -28.16 -21.37
C GLY A 76 -5.31 -26.64 -21.33
N ALA A 77 -4.76 -25.95 -22.33
CA ALA A 77 -4.66 -24.49 -22.35
C ALA A 77 -6.02 -23.79 -22.39
N GLY A 78 -6.14 -22.66 -21.69
CA GLY A 78 -7.36 -21.84 -21.63
C GLY A 78 -8.53 -22.47 -20.85
N TYR A 79 -8.34 -23.61 -20.19
CA TYR A 79 -9.34 -24.21 -19.31
C TYR A 79 -9.62 -23.34 -18.07
N VAL A 80 -10.89 -23.25 -17.67
CA VAL A 80 -11.35 -22.51 -16.49
C VAL A 80 -11.80 -23.49 -15.41
N LEU A 81 -11.06 -23.55 -14.31
CA LEU A 81 -11.45 -24.24 -13.09
C LEU A 81 -12.45 -23.36 -12.31
N SER A 82 -13.72 -23.52 -12.65
CA SER A 82 -14.86 -22.83 -12.03
C SER A 82 -15.12 -23.33 -10.60
N LEU A 83 -15.03 -22.45 -9.60
CA LEU A 83 -15.33 -22.72 -8.19
C LEU A 83 -16.73 -22.19 -7.82
N CYS A 84 -17.41 -22.84 -6.89
CA CYS A 84 -18.79 -22.49 -6.53
C CYS A 84 -18.85 -21.31 -5.53
N PRO A 85 -19.70 -20.28 -5.75
CA PRO A 85 -19.81 -19.13 -4.85
C PRO A 85 -20.11 -19.51 -3.40
N GLY A 86 -19.41 -18.83 -2.47
CA GLY A 86 -19.54 -19.03 -1.02
C GLY A 86 -19.15 -20.43 -0.51
N LYS A 87 -18.49 -21.27 -1.32
CA LYS A 87 -17.99 -22.60 -0.91
C LYS A 87 -16.55 -22.52 -0.42
N GLN A 88 -16.22 -23.37 0.55
CA GLN A 88 -14.85 -23.60 1.01
C GLN A 88 -14.31 -24.90 0.41
N TYR A 89 -13.05 -24.87 -0.02
CA TYR A 89 -12.31 -25.97 -0.62
C TYR A 89 -11.13 -26.28 0.29
N ILE A 90 -11.30 -27.29 1.15
CA ILE A 90 -10.26 -27.75 2.07
C ILE A 90 -9.20 -28.51 1.26
N ILE A 91 -8.02 -27.92 1.07
CA ILE A 91 -6.99 -28.44 0.18
C ILE A 91 -5.79 -29.00 0.95
N ASN A 92 -5.41 -30.24 0.65
CA ASN A 92 -4.33 -30.95 1.34
C ASN A 92 -2.95 -30.84 0.66
N ALA A 93 -2.91 -30.33 -0.57
CA ALA A 93 -1.74 -29.95 -1.34
C ALA A 93 -2.08 -28.77 -2.28
N PRO A 94 -1.09 -28.08 -2.89
CA PRO A 94 -1.34 -26.91 -3.74
C PRO A 94 -2.17 -27.23 -4.97
N ILE A 95 -2.91 -26.24 -5.48
CA ILE A 95 -3.60 -26.31 -6.76
C ILE A 95 -2.67 -25.78 -7.86
N LEU A 96 -2.28 -26.65 -8.79
CA LEU A 96 -1.24 -26.43 -9.78
C LEU A 96 -1.86 -26.05 -11.13
N PHE A 97 -1.53 -24.88 -11.66
CA PHE A 97 -1.71 -24.62 -13.09
C PHE A 97 -0.82 -25.56 -13.91
N ALA A 98 -1.32 -26.02 -15.06
CA ALA A 98 -0.67 -27.07 -15.85
C ALA A 98 -0.46 -26.70 -17.33
N ALA A 99 -1.13 -25.65 -17.83
CA ALA A 99 -1.04 -25.21 -19.22
C ALA A 99 -1.26 -23.68 -19.36
N PRO A 100 -0.90 -23.08 -20.52
CA PRO A 100 -1.06 -21.64 -20.73
C PRO A 100 -2.51 -21.17 -20.67
N ASP A 101 -2.70 -19.89 -20.39
CA ASP A 101 -3.99 -19.19 -20.40
C ASP A 101 -5.09 -19.72 -19.46
N GLN A 102 -4.83 -20.80 -18.72
CA GLN A 102 -5.74 -21.39 -17.74
C GLN A 102 -6.17 -20.38 -16.67
N GLU A 103 -7.36 -20.59 -16.11
CA GLU A 103 -7.93 -19.73 -15.07
C GLU A 103 -8.46 -20.56 -13.90
N ILE A 104 -8.25 -20.07 -12.68
CA ILE A 104 -8.96 -20.53 -11.47
C ILE A 104 -9.80 -19.35 -10.99
N SER A 105 -11.12 -19.51 -10.97
CA SER A 105 -12.04 -18.42 -10.63
C SER A 105 -13.39 -18.88 -10.06
N THR A 106 -14.02 -18.03 -9.24
CA THR A 106 -15.39 -18.30 -8.76
C THR A 106 -16.41 -18.03 -9.86
N GLN A 107 -17.34 -18.97 -10.07
CA GLN A 107 -18.43 -18.89 -11.03
C GLN A 107 -19.20 -17.56 -10.89
N GLY A 108 -19.26 -16.76 -11.95
CA GLY A 108 -19.93 -15.46 -11.96
C GLY A 108 -19.07 -14.27 -11.51
N TYR A 109 -17.79 -14.48 -11.18
CA TYR A 109 -16.82 -13.43 -10.82
C TYR A 109 -17.24 -12.48 -9.68
N PRO A 110 -17.71 -12.99 -8.52
CA PRO A 110 -17.97 -12.17 -7.33
C PRO A 110 -16.70 -11.45 -6.84
N THR A 111 -16.86 -10.28 -6.23
CA THR A 111 -15.76 -9.51 -5.61
C THR A 111 -15.88 -9.37 -4.09
N GLY A 112 -16.99 -9.82 -3.49
CA GLY A 112 -17.21 -9.78 -2.04
C GLY A 112 -16.79 -11.08 -1.35
N ASP A 113 -17.28 -11.32 -0.13
CA ASP A 113 -17.05 -12.58 0.60
C ASP A 113 -17.85 -13.77 0.03
N ASP A 114 -18.61 -13.56 -1.05
CA ASP A 114 -19.26 -14.60 -1.86
C ASP A 114 -18.31 -15.27 -2.88
N ARG A 115 -17.07 -14.80 -2.98
CA ARG A 115 -15.93 -15.52 -3.58
C ARG A 115 -15.72 -16.88 -2.90
N ALA A 116 -15.46 -17.93 -3.69
CA ALA A 116 -15.06 -19.23 -3.19
C ALA A 116 -13.72 -19.16 -2.45
N THR A 117 -13.56 -19.93 -1.37
CA THR A 117 -12.36 -19.90 -0.52
C THR A 117 -11.57 -21.19 -0.63
N LEU A 118 -10.31 -21.12 -1.03
CA LEU A 118 -9.35 -22.20 -0.83
C LEU A 118 -8.82 -22.12 0.61
N VAL A 119 -8.86 -23.24 1.34
CA VAL A 119 -8.42 -23.34 2.74
C VAL A 119 -7.27 -24.33 2.79
N VAL A 120 -6.06 -23.84 3.08
CA VAL A 120 -4.85 -24.66 3.18
C VAL A 120 -4.97 -25.56 4.41
N ASP A 121 -5.07 -26.87 4.22
CA ASP A 121 -5.21 -27.89 5.29
C ASP A 121 -4.32 -29.11 5.03
N GLY A 122 -3.17 -28.89 4.39
CA GLY A 122 -2.17 -29.95 4.22
C GLY A 122 -1.29 -30.14 5.45
N PRO A 123 -0.56 -31.25 5.54
CA PRO A 123 0.27 -31.57 6.69
C PRO A 123 1.44 -30.58 6.85
N VAL A 124 1.79 -30.30 8.11
CA VAL A 124 3.01 -29.61 8.52
C VAL A 124 3.74 -30.49 9.54
N PHE A 125 5.04 -30.67 9.35
CA PHE A 125 5.90 -31.48 10.22
C PHE A 125 7.25 -30.80 10.42
N ASN A 126 7.70 -30.67 11.67
CA ASN A 126 8.94 -29.98 12.04
C ASN A 126 9.13 -28.60 11.38
N GLY A 127 8.05 -27.81 11.25
CA GLY A 127 8.09 -26.47 10.66
C GLY A 127 8.26 -26.43 9.13
N THR A 128 8.00 -27.53 8.41
CA THR A 128 7.94 -27.57 6.93
C THR A 128 6.67 -28.30 6.50
N GLY A 129 6.01 -27.89 5.40
CA GLY A 129 4.76 -28.54 4.98
C GLY A 129 4.00 -27.81 3.87
N HIS A 130 2.69 -28.07 3.79
CA HIS A 130 1.80 -27.38 2.85
C HIS A 130 1.53 -25.94 3.32
N THR A 131 1.96 -24.97 2.51
CA THR A 131 1.78 -23.53 2.74
C THR A 131 1.08 -22.81 1.57
N THR A 132 1.40 -23.22 0.33
CA THR A 132 0.91 -22.59 -0.91
C THR A 132 -0.42 -23.16 -1.36
N ALA A 133 -1.46 -22.34 -1.47
CA ALA A 133 -2.77 -22.76 -1.96
C ALA A 133 -2.81 -22.93 -3.49
N VAL A 134 -2.11 -22.06 -4.22
CA VAL A 134 -2.10 -22.02 -5.70
C VAL A 134 -0.69 -21.76 -6.21
N ASP A 135 -0.27 -22.55 -7.20
CA ASP A 135 1.04 -22.46 -7.85
C ASP A 135 0.88 -22.32 -9.38
N GLY A 136 1.35 -21.20 -9.92
CA GLY A 136 1.42 -20.86 -11.34
C GLY A 136 2.84 -20.80 -11.91
N THR A 137 3.84 -21.28 -11.18
CA THR A 137 5.27 -21.19 -11.56
C THR A 137 5.70 -22.21 -12.62
N CYS A 138 4.80 -23.11 -13.03
CA CYS A 138 5.09 -24.20 -13.96
C CYS A 138 5.73 -23.71 -15.27
N SER A 139 6.59 -24.53 -15.89
CA SER A 139 7.39 -24.14 -17.08
C SER A 139 6.60 -23.88 -18.37
N ASN A 140 5.28 -23.92 -18.32
CA ASN A 140 4.36 -23.65 -19.42
C ASN A 140 3.06 -22.99 -18.92
N CYS A 141 3.17 -22.10 -17.94
CA CYS A 141 2.07 -21.41 -17.27
C CYS A 141 1.99 -19.93 -17.67
N SER A 142 2.36 -19.56 -18.90
CA SER A 142 2.20 -18.18 -19.38
C SER A 142 0.71 -17.84 -19.60
N GLY A 143 0.32 -16.60 -19.31
CA GLY A 143 -1.07 -16.13 -19.43
C GLY A 143 -2.07 -16.68 -18.40
N VAL A 144 -1.64 -17.50 -17.43
CA VAL A 144 -2.56 -18.08 -16.43
C VAL A 144 -3.08 -17.04 -15.44
N LYS A 145 -4.27 -17.27 -14.90
CA LYS A 145 -5.06 -16.25 -14.22
C LYS A 145 -5.68 -16.77 -12.93
N LEU A 146 -5.41 -16.11 -11.81
CA LEU A 146 -6.05 -16.36 -10.51
C LEU A 146 -7.00 -15.21 -10.20
N ARG A 147 -8.31 -15.47 -10.18
CA ARG A 147 -9.30 -14.38 -10.22
C ARG A 147 -10.48 -14.62 -9.31
N ASN A 148 -10.94 -13.59 -8.60
CA ASN A 148 -12.23 -13.62 -7.90
C ASN A 148 -12.37 -14.83 -6.94
N ILE A 149 -11.35 -15.11 -6.12
CA ILE A 149 -11.36 -16.16 -5.07
C ILE A 149 -10.85 -15.61 -3.73
N GLN A 150 -10.96 -16.38 -2.67
CA GLN A 150 -10.30 -16.15 -1.39
C GLN A 150 -9.32 -17.29 -1.10
N ILE A 151 -8.23 -17.00 -0.39
CA ILE A 151 -7.22 -17.96 0.08
C ILE A 151 -6.97 -17.70 1.57
N ASN A 152 -7.23 -18.73 2.38
CA ASN A 152 -6.89 -18.76 3.79
C ASN A 152 -5.70 -19.72 3.98
N GLY A 153 -4.56 -19.18 4.42
CA GLY A 153 -3.36 -19.98 4.67
C GLY A 153 -3.41 -20.83 5.92
N THR A 154 -4.30 -20.53 6.89
CA THR A 154 -4.47 -21.20 8.19
C THR A 154 -3.20 -21.29 9.04
N ARG A 155 -2.42 -20.21 9.11
CA ARG A 155 -1.32 -20.11 10.09
C ARG A 155 -1.84 -20.02 11.53
N LEU A 156 -2.96 -19.34 11.77
CA LEU A 156 -3.68 -19.29 13.05
C LEU A 156 -2.78 -18.96 14.26
N GLY A 157 -1.82 -18.06 14.08
CA GLY A 157 -0.86 -17.66 15.12
C GLY A 157 0.26 -18.66 15.43
N ALA A 158 0.41 -19.75 14.66
CA ALA A 158 1.57 -20.63 14.74
C ALA A 158 2.86 -19.94 14.22
N PRO A 159 4.06 -20.43 14.59
CA PRO A 159 5.31 -19.98 13.98
C PRO A 159 5.34 -20.20 12.45
N PRO A 160 6.15 -19.43 11.69
CA PRO A 160 6.27 -19.61 10.25
C PRO A 160 6.65 -21.04 9.86
N THR A 161 5.93 -21.59 8.89
CA THR A 161 6.25 -22.85 8.22
C THR A 161 7.11 -22.56 7.00
N ASN A 162 8.26 -23.21 6.91
CA ASN A 162 9.14 -23.18 5.74
C ASN A 162 8.42 -23.76 4.52
N GLY A 163 8.31 -22.96 3.45
CA GLY A 163 7.52 -23.25 2.26
C GLY A 163 7.39 -22.01 1.37
N GLY A 164 6.49 -22.08 0.38
CA GLY A 164 6.12 -20.92 -0.44
C GLY A 164 5.04 -20.05 0.20
N ALA A 165 4.80 -18.89 -0.40
CA ALA A 165 3.69 -17.99 -0.12
C ALA A 165 2.32 -18.67 -0.31
N ASN A 166 1.23 -18.06 0.19
CA ASN A 166 -0.15 -18.51 -0.08
C ASN A 166 -0.45 -18.66 -1.59
N ILE A 167 0.11 -17.75 -2.40
CA ILE A 167 0.01 -17.71 -3.86
C ILE A 167 1.44 -17.64 -4.39
N GLU A 168 1.86 -18.62 -5.18
CA GLU A 168 3.15 -18.63 -5.87
C GLU A 168 2.92 -18.50 -7.38
N MET A 169 3.35 -17.40 -7.98
CA MET A 169 3.13 -17.06 -9.38
C MET A 169 4.45 -16.59 -10.02
N GLY A 170 4.42 -16.25 -11.30
CA GLY A 170 5.60 -15.91 -12.08
C GLY A 170 6.34 -17.16 -12.55
N GLY A 171 7.59 -17.32 -12.12
CA GLY A 171 8.46 -18.37 -12.65
C GLY A 171 8.90 -18.03 -14.09
N ALA A 172 9.25 -19.04 -14.89
CA ALA A 172 9.75 -18.82 -16.27
C ALA A 172 8.62 -18.52 -17.28
N ASN A 173 7.72 -17.59 -16.94
CA ASN A 173 6.47 -17.30 -17.63
C ASN A 173 6.28 -15.80 -17.91
N SER A 174 5.33 -15.49 -18.79
CA SER A 174 4.92 -14.11 -19.06
C SER A 174 3.39 -13.94 -19.03
N GLY A 175 2.92 -12.74 -18.71
CA GLY A 175 1.52 -12.35 -18.90
C GLY A 175 0.52 -12.88 -17.87
N GLN A 176 0.97 -13.34 -16.71
CA GLN A 176 0.08 -13.88 -15.66
C GLN A 176 -0.73 -12.78 -14.96
N LEU A 177 -1.92 -13.13 -14.46
CA LEU A 177 -2.87 -12.20 -13.85
C LEU A 177 -3.36 -12.70 -12.48
N ILE A 178 -3.31 -11.83 -11.48
CA ILE A 178 -3.92 -12.02 -10.15
C ILE A 178 -4.84 -10.83 -9.87
N GLU A 179 -6.16 -11.05 -9.86
CA GLU A 179 -7.13 -9.96 -9.63
C GLU A 179 -8.38 -10.33 -8.82
N TYR A 180 -8.87 -9.40 -8.00
CA TYR A 180 -10.02 -9.63 -7.11
C TYR A 180 -9.85 -10.85 -6.19
N VAL A 181 -8.60 -11.22 -5.88
CA VAL A 181 -8.25 -12.28 -4.94
C VAL A 181 -8.14 -11.69 -3.53
N LYS A 182 -8.65 -12.40 -2.53
CA LYS A 182 -8.40 -12.13 -1.11
C LYS A 182 -7.39 -13.17 -0.59
N SER A 183 -6.27 -12.77 0.02
CA SER A 183 -5.26 -13.71 0.53
C SER A 183 -4.80 -13.30 1.93
N TYR A 184 -4.91 -14.21 2.90
CA TYR A 184 -4.66 -13.91 4.32
C TYR A 184 -4.17 -15.11 5.14
N ASP A 185 -3.69 -14.83 6.36
CA ASP A 185 -3.19 -15.80 7.35
C ASP A 185 -2.17 -16.82 6.78
N PRO A 186 -1.13 -16.37 6.05
CA PRO A 186 -0.22 -17.25 5.32
C PRO A 186 0.64 -18.08 6.28
N ARG A 187 0.67 -19.40 6.09
CA ARG A 187 1.53 -20.31 6.88
C ARG A 187 3.01 -19.99 6.79
N SER A 188 3.44 -19.31 5.72
CA SER A 188 4.84 -18.97 5.45
C SER A 188 5.08 -17.47 5.48
N TRP A 189 6.06 -17.00 4.71
CA TRP A 189 6.63 -15.65 4.71
C TRP A 189 5.88 -14.61 3.84
N SER A 190 4.85 -14.99 3.07
CA SER A 190 4.13 -14.05 2.19
C SER A 190 2.69 -14.48 1.87
N CYS A 191 1.80 -13.49 1.73
CA CYS A 191 0.43 -13.66 1.22
C CYS A 191 0.36 -13.82 -0.31
N LEU A 192 1.31 -13.28 -1.08
CA LEU A 192 1.35 -13.38 -2.54
C LEU A 192 2.78 -13.14 -3.05
N HIS A 193 3.35 -14.11 -3.76
CA HIS A 193 4.67 -14.01 -4.36
C HIS A 193 4.62 -14.18 -5.90
N VAL A 194 5.36 -13.32 -6.61
CA VAL A 194 5.58 -13.42 -8.06
C VAL A 194 7.08 -13.55 -8.34
N GLN A 195 7.54 -14.80 -8.45
CA GLN A 195 8.93 -15.21 -8.63
C GLN A 195 9.55 -14.67 -9.93
N GLU A 196 10.84 -14.36 -9.91
CA GLU A 196 11.62 -13.90 -11.07
C GLU A 196 11.88 -15.01 -12.11
N GLY A 197 11.75 -16.28 -11.72
CA GLY A 197 11.91 -17.42 -12.64
C GLY A 197 13.30 -17.54 -13.24
N GLY A 198 14.36 -17.30 -12.46
CA GLY A 198 15.73 -17.20 -12.99
C GLY A 198 15.92 -16.00 -13.93
N LEU A 199 15.27 -14.88 -13.61
CA LEU A 199 15.24 -13.61 -14.35
C LEU A 199 14.46 -13.64 -15.68
N ASN A 200 13.55 -14.62 -15.86
CA ASN A 200 12.73 -14.79 -17.06
C ASN A 200 11.26 -14.37 -16.88
N CYS A 201 10.79 -14.14 -15.65
CA CYS A 201 9.43 -13.67 -15.40
C CYS A 201 9.21 -12.27 -15.96
N ASN A 202 8.14 -12.08 -16.73
CA ASN A 202 7.85 -10.82 -17.41
C ASN A 202 6.36 -10.47 -17.46
N ASN A 203 6.02 -9.19 -17.27
CA ASN A 203 4.66 -8.65 -17.51
C ASN A 203 3.57 -9.43 -16.74
N ALA A 204 3.79 -9.70 -15.45
CA ALA A 204 2.73 -10.13 -14.54
C ALA A 204 1.87 -8.91 -14.12
N THR A 205 0.62 -9.15 -13.73
CA THR A 205 -0.30 -8.12 -13.24
C THR A 205 -0.97 -8.58 -11.95
N VAL A 206 -0.75 -7.86 -10.86
CA VAL A 206 -1.39 -8.04 -9.55
C VAL A 206 -2.26 -6.81 -9.29
N ARG A 207 -3.59 -6.93 -9.44
CA ARG A 207 -4.48 -5.75 -9.33
C ARG A 207 -5.81 -5.96 -8.62
N ASN A 208 -6.29 -4.92 -7.94
CA ASN A 208 -7.59 -4.91 -7.26
C ASN A 208 -7.77 -6.10 -6.29
N ASN A 209 -6.72 -6.50 -5.57
CA ASN A 209 -6.75 -7.60 -4.59
C ASN A 209 -6.85 -7.08 -3.15
N ASP A 210 -7.34 -7.93 -2.25
CA ASP A 210 -7.40 -7.69 -0.80
C ASP A 210 -6.37 -8.59 -0.10
N ILE A 211 -5.25 -8.01 0.34
CA ILE A 211 -4.08 -8.77 0.78
C ILE A 211 -3.84 -8.54 2.27
N GLY A 212 -4.13 -9.55 3.09
CA GLY A 212 -3.84 -9.59 4.52
C GLY A 212 -5.04 -9.83 5.43
N PRO A 213 -4.83 -9.93 6.76
CA PRO A 213 -3.54 -9.78 7.46
C PRO A 213 -2.50 -10.85 7.10
N CYS A 214 -1.23 -10.48 7.13
CA CYS A 214 -0.10 -11.33 6.75
C CYS A 214 0.94 -11.42 7.89
N GLY A 215 1.09 -12.61 8.48
CA GLY A 215 2.06 -12.89 9.55
C GLY A 215 1.68 -12.27 10.90
N SER A 216 2.66 -12.18 11.80
CA SER A 216 2.52 -11.42 13.05
C SER A 216 3.77 -10.63 13.41
N ASP A 217 3.61 -9.53 14.13
CA ASP A 217 4.70 -8.59 14.44
C ASP A 217 5.70 -9.09 15.50
N ALA A 218 5.36 -10.20 16.16
CA ALA A 218 6.26 -10.97 17.00
C ALA A 218 7.58 -11.30 16.26
N PHE A 219 8.69 -11.29 17.02
CA PHE A 219 10.02 -11.36 16.43
C PHE A 219 10.24 -12.62 15.58
N GLN A 220 10.65 -12.43 14.30
CA GLN A 220 10.81 -13.48 13.28
C GLN A 220 9.52 -14.25 12.95
N GLN A 221 8.34 -13.63 13.14
CA GLN A 221 7.04 -14.17 12.77
C GLN A 221 6.34 -13.42 11.64
N TRP A 222 7.02 -12.44 11.06
CA TRP A 222 6.50 -11.55 10.03
C TRP A 222 6.13 -12.28 8.73
N ALA A 223 5.31 -11.63 7.90
CA ALA A 223 5.10 -12.01 6.51
C ALA A 223 4.75 -10.81 5.63
N ASP A 224 5.13 -10.90 4.36
CA ASP A 224 4.81 -9.93 3.31
C ASP A 224 3.32 -9.94 2.93
N GLY A 225 2.84 -8.78 2.50
CA GLY A 225 1.64 -8.67 1.68
C GLY A 225 1.90 -9.16 0.25
N ILE A 226 2.62 -8.36 -0.54
CA ILE A 226 2.95 -8.65 -1.94
C ILE A 226 4.47 -8.69 -2.13
N SER A 227 4.99 -9.83 -2.55
CA SER A 227 6.40 -10.07 -2.86
C SER A 227 6.57 -10.14 -4.38
N MET A 228 7.28 -9.18 -4.99
CA MET A 228 7.34 -9.00 -6.45
C MET A 228 8.77 -8.97 -6.98
N ALA A 229 9.17 -10.04 -7.68
CA ALA A 229 10.49 -10.20 -8.31
C ALA A 229 10.41 -10.23 -9.85
N CYS A 230 9.21 -10.18 -10.43
CA CYS A 230 8.95 -10.27 -11.87
C CYS A 230 9.19 -8.94 -12.61
N ALA A 231 9.85 -8.97 -13.78
CA ALA A 231 10.17 -7.77 -14.56
C ALA A 231 8.97 -7.21 -15.34
N ASN A 232 9.03 -5.93 -15.71
CA ASN A 232 8.05 -5.22 -16.55
C ASN A 232 6.58 -5.42 -16.12
N SER A 233 6.34 -5.60 -14.83
CA SER A 233 5.08 -6.04 -14.24
C SER A 233 4.29 -4.88 -13.63
N PHE A 234 3.07 -5.16 -13.18
CA PHE A 234 2.16 -4.15 -12.62
C PHE A 234 1.59 -4.62 -11.27
N VAL A 235 1.65 -3.76 -10.25
CA VAL A 235 1.00 -3.92 -8.94
C VAL A 235 0.08 -2.70 -8.73
N LEU A 236 -1.23 -2.88 -8.94
CA LEU A 236 -2.19 -1.78 -9.15
C LEU A 236 -3.40 -1.84 -8.23
N ASN A 237 -3.76 -0.73 -7.58
CA ASN A 237 -5.04 -0.58 -6.87
C ASN A 237 -5.33 -1.70 -5.83
N ASN A 238 -4.32 -2.36 -5.28
CA ASN A 238 -4.53 -3.38 -4.24
C ASN A 238 -4.72 -2.70 -2.88
N LEU A 239 -5.56 -3.28 -2.04
CA LEU A 239 -5.57 -3.02 -0.60
C LEU A 239 -4.64 -4.05 0.06
N ILE A 240 -3.63 -3.57 0.79
CA ILE A 240 -2.76 -4.40 1.60
C ILE A 240 -3.02 -4.02 3.06
N ASP A 241 -3.68 -4.93 3.78
CA ASP A 241 -4.32 -4.71 5.07
C ASP A 241 -3.58 -5.48 6.17
N ASN A 242 -3.02 -4.74 7.12
CA ASN A 242 -2.32 -5.25 8.30
C ASN A 242 -1.26 -6.38 8.03
N PRO A 243 -0.35 -6.21 7.03
CA PRO A 243 0.83 -7.08 6.86
C PRO A 243 1.89 -6.76 7.93
N THR A 244 2.96 -7.57 8.02
CA THR A 244 3.95 -7.40 9.12
C THR A 244 5.43 -7.35 8.71
N ASP A 245 5.83 -7.91 7.55
CA ASP A 245 7.21 -7.78 7.03
C ASP A 245 7.33 -6.59 6.06
N GLY A 246 7.09 -6.79 4.77
CA GLY A 246 6.82 -5.72 3.80
C GLY A 246 5.36 -5.70 3.32
N GLY A 247 4.74 -4.52 3.21
CA GLY A 247 3.44 -4.37 2.56
C GLY A 247 3.52 -4.72 1.07
N ILE A 248 4.49 -4.11 0.37
CA ILE A 248 4.92 -4.51 -0.98
C ILE A 248 6.45 -4.57 -1.01
N VAL A 249 7.03 -5.75 -1.21
CA VAL A 249 8.48 -5.94 -1.39
C VAL A 249 8.80 -6.10 -2.87
N LEU A 250 9.70 -5.26 -3.35
CA LEU A 250 10.23 -5.31 -4.71
C LEU A 250 11.63 -5.92 -4.67
N PHE A 251 11.74 -7.19 -5.04
CA PHE A 251 13.00 -7.92 -5.17
C PHE A 251 13.71 -7.52 -6.46
N GLY A 252 14.18 -6.26 -6.53
CA GLY A 252 14.92 -5.71 -7.68
C GLY A 252 14.18 -5.78 -9.03
N ALA A 253 12.85 -5.75 -9.06
CA ALA A 253 12.04 -5.99 -10.27
C ALA A 253 12.12 -4.84 -11.31
N PRO A 254 12.89 -4.96 -12.41
CA PRO A 254 13.14 -3.84 -13.33
C PRO A 254 11.93 -3.57 -14.24
N GLY A 255 11.69 -2.30 -14.57
CA GLY A 255 10.56 -1.88 -15.42
C GLY A 255 9.16 -2.02 -14.78
N THR A 256 9.06 -2.52 -13.55
CA THR A 256 7.80 -2.82 -12.86
C THR A 256 7.17 -1.56 -12.25
N ARG A 257 5.84 -1.43 -12.35
CA ARG A 257 5.07 -0.32 -11.78
C ARG A 257 4.30 -0.77 -10.54
N VAL A 258 4.43 -0.01 -9.46
CA VAL A 258 3.63 -0.13 -8.23
C VAL A 258 2.86 1.17 -8.05
N GLU A 259 1.58 1.18 -8.39
CA GLU A 259 0.80 2.42 -8.41
C GLU A 259 -0.63 2.32 -7.87
N ASN A 260 -1.05 3.39 -7.18
CA ASN A 260 -2.37 3.58 -6.58
C ASN A 260 -2.79 2.49 -5.57
N ASN A 261 -1.84 1.75 -4.97
CA ASN A 261 -2.15 0.79 -3.90
C ASN A 261 -2.34 1.51 -2.56
N THR A 262 -3.16 0.94 -1.68
CA THR A 262 -3.31 1.38 -0.28
C THR A 262 -2.68 0.33 0.63
N ILE A 263 -1.71 0.74 1.44
CA ILE A 263 -1.18 -0.06 2.55
C ILE A 263 -1.71 0.56 3.84
N TRP A 264 -2.32 -0.25 4.70
CA TRP A 264 -2.87 0.18 5.99
C TRP A 264 -2.48 -0.81 7.08
N VAL A 265 -2.18 -0.31 8.29
CA VAL A 265 -1.98 -1.12 9.49
C VAL A 265 -2.80 -0.56 10.64
N HIS A 266 -3.34 -1.43 11.48
CA HIS A 266 -4.17 -1.02 12.62
C HIS A 266 -4.07 -1.93 13.84
N ASP A 267 -3.78 -3.24 13.69
CA ASP A 267 -3.62 -4.18 14.83
C ASP A 267 -2.17 -4.68 15.02
N GLN A 268 -1.27 -4.52 14.03
CA GLN A 268 0.10 -5.08 14.10
C GLN A 268 1.17 -4.12 13.54
N THR A 269 2.35 -4.11 14.15
CA THR A 269 3.50 -3.32 13.67
C THR A 269 4.11 -3.91 12.39
N LEU A 270 4.22 -3.08 11.36
CA LEU A 270 4.81 -3.43 10.06
C LEU A 270 6.26 -2.92 9.96
N LEU A 271 7.19 -3.78 9.54
CA LEU A 271 8.58 -3.35 9.33
C LEU A 271 8.71 -2.34 8.17
N GLY A 272 7.98 -2.54 7.07
CA GLY A 272 8.12 -1.71 5.87
C GLY A 272 6.85 -1.59 5.03
N GLY A 273 6.47 -0.37 4.64
CA GLY A 273 5.33 -0.16 3.72
C GLY A 273 5.66 -0.66 2.31
N ILE A 274 6.58 0.02 1.62
CA ILE A 274 7.11 -0.42 0.32
C ILE A 274 8.63 -0.56 0.40
N ASN A 275 9.14 -1.76 0.10
CA ASN A 275 10.55 -2.10 0.25
C ASN A 275 11.25 -2.22 -1.11
N MET A 276 12.29 -1.41 -1.32
CA MET A 276 13.21 -1.44 -2.47
C MET A 276 14.64 -1.73 -1.97
N VAL A 277 14.75 -2.73 -1.10
CA VAL A 277 15.92 -2.99 -0.24
C VAL A 277 16.74 -4.19 -0.70
N ASP A 278 16.19 -5.07 -1.51
CA ASP A 278 16.84 -6.33 -1.89
C ASP A 278 17.84 -6.15 -3.03
N TYR A 279 19.04 -6.68 -2.81
CA TYR A 279 20.04 -6.80 -3.87
C TYR A 279 19.75 -8.00 -4.76
N ASP A 280 19.50 -9.17 -4.18
CA ASP A 280 19.17 -10.38 -4.92
C ASP A 280 17.66 -10.39 -5.30
N PRO A 281 17.26 -11.03 -6.41
CA PRO A 281 18.08 -11.76 -7.38
C PRO A 281 18.65 -10.87 -8.52
N TRP A 282 18.16 -9.63 -8.67
CA TRP A 282 18.48 -8.75 -9.81
C TRP A 282 19.74 -7.88 -9.64
N ASN A 283 20.57 -8.16 -8.64
CA ASN A 283 21.80 -7.41 -8.32
C ASN A 283 21.54 -5.89 -8.10
N GLY A 284 20.48 -5.58 -7.35
CA GLY A 284 20.06 -4.22 -7.00
C GLY A 284 19.43 -3.41 -8.15
N ASN A 285 19.07 -4.05 -9.26
CA ASN A 285 18.63 -3.36 -10.47
C ASN A 285 17.14 -2.94 -10.46
N TYR A 286 16.83 -1.75 -9.95
CA TYR A 286 15.49 -1.14 -10.03
C TYR A 286 15.32 -0.26 -11.28
N THR A 287 16.08 -0.49 -12.36
CA THR A 287 16.04 0.36 -13.56
C THR A 287 14.65 0.38 -14.18
N GLY A 288 14.02 1.55 -14.20
CA GLY A 288 12.67 1.74 -14.73
C GLY A 288 11.55 1.25 -13.81
N THR A 289 11.87 0.77 -12.60
CA THR A 289 10.88 0.47 -11.58
C THR A 289 10.30 1.78 -11.04
N VAL A 290 8.97 1.89 -10.96
CA VAL A 290 8.29 3.12 -10.52
C VAL A 290 7.30 2.82 -9.40
N VAL A 291 7.50 3.43 -8.24
CA VAL A 291 6.58 3.42 -7.10
C VAL A 291 5.89 4.79 -7.04
N THR A 292 4.62 4.87 -7.43
CA THR A 292 3.91 6.16 -7.55
C THR A 292 2.46 6.17 -7.08
N ASN A 293 2.01 7.29 -6.51
CA ASN A 293 0.62 7.51 -6.09
C ASN A 293 0.08 6.53 -5.04
N ASN A 294 0.92 5.74 -4.36
CA ASN A 294 0.46 4.81 -3.33
C ASN A 294 0.14 5.57 -2.04
N THR A 295 -0.85 5.10 -1.29
CA THR A 295 -1.22 5.61 0.03
C THR A 295 -0.69 4.64 1.08
N ILE A 296 0.05 5.15 2.06
CA ILE A 296 0.63 4.35 3.15
C ILE A 296 0.15 4.95 4.47
N ALA A 297 -0.69 4.20 5.19
CA ALA A 297 -1.30 4.61 6.44
C ALA A 297 -0.73 3.78 7.61
N GLY A 298 0.09 4.41 8.43
CA GLY A 298 0.52 3.89 9.72
C GLY A 298 -0.59 3.90 10.76
N GLY A 299 -0.30 3.36 11.95
CA GLY A 299 -1.28 3.29 13.03
C GLY A 299 -1.83 4.67 13.43
N PHE A 300 -3.12 4.71 13.76
CA PHE A 300 -3.81 5.88 14.30
C PHE A 300 -4.16 5.65 15.77
N ALA A 301 -4.51 6.72 16.48
CA ALA A 301 -5.08 6.60 17.82
C ALA A 301 -6.42 5.85 17.80
N THR A 302 -6.63 4.99 18.80
CA THR A 302 -7.79 4.09 18.95
C THR A 302 -8.78 4.56 20.02
N ASP A 303 -8.37 5.53 20.85
CA ASP A 303 -9.26 6.23 21.76
C ASP A 303 -10.09 7.31 21.05
N THR A 304 -11.03 7.91 21.79
CA THR A 304 -11.81 9.05 21.32
C THR A 304 -11.01 10.33 21.50
N VAL A 305 -11.04 11.21 20.50
CA VAL A 305 -10.52 12.60 20.60
C VAL A 305 -11.03 13.24 21.89
N ASP A 306 -10.11 13.62 22.78
CA ASP A 306 -10.44 14.17 24.09
C ASP A 306 -11.03 15.60 23.98
N GLU A 307 -11.72 16.06 25.03
CA GLU A 307 -12.48 17.32 25.03
C GLU A 307 -11.61 18.56 24.73
N ASP A 308 -10.29 18.47 24.95
CA ASP A 308 -9.30 19.53 24.74
C ASP A 308 -8.82 19.70 23.27
N GLN A 309 -9.39 18.96 22.30
CA GLN A 309 -9.06 19.00 20.86
C GLN A 309 -7.64 18.54 20.51
N ASP A 310 -7.11 17.57 21.26
CA ASP A 310 -5.73 17.14 21.09
C ASP A 310 -5.47 16.50 19.71
N SER A 311 -4.27 16.70 19.20
CA SER A 311 -3.88 16.19 17.87
C SER A 311 -3.50 14.70 17.88
N LYS A 312 -3.40 14.10 19.06
CA LYS A 312 -2.90 12.74 19.30
C LYS A 312 -3.60 12.08 20.49
N GLY A 313 -3.58 10.76 20.48
CA GLY A 313 -4.05 9.90 21.56
C GLY A 313 -3.26 8.59 21.61
N THR A 314 -3.80 7.62 22.32
CA THR A 314 -3.21 6.29 22.50
C THR A 314 -3.63 5.32 21.39
N ASN A 315 -2.77 4.35 21.07
CA ASN A 315 -3.15 3.17 20.28
C ASN A 315 -3.12 1.95 21.21
N SER A 316 -4.16 1.12 21.22
CA SER A 316 -4.29 -0.03 22.13
C SER A 316 -3.27 -1.15 21.90
N ASP A 317 -2.65 -1.17 20.73
CA ASP A 317 -1.82 -2.24 20.20
C ASP A 317 -0.40 -1.72 19.81
N ASP A 318 -0.06 -0.51 20.27
CA ASP A 318 1.19 0.24 20.01
C ASP A 318 1.59 0.35 18.51
N VAL A 319 0.65 0.28 17.56
CA VAL A 319 0.96 0.02 16.12
C VAL A 319 1.67 1.16 15.38
N ILE A 320 2.78 0.85 14.68
CA ILE A 320 3.46 1.76 13.73
C ILE A 320 3.88 1.04 12.44
N ILE A 321 4.17 1.82 11.37
CA ILE A 321 5.02 1.34 10.27
C ILE A 321 6.45 1.83 10.52
N LYS A 322 7.43 0.93 10.64
CA LYS A 322 8.80 1.35 10.99
C LYS A 322 9.45 2.17 9.88
N ILE A 323 9.29 1.77 8.62
CA ILE A 323 9.72 2.54 7.44
C ILE A 323 8.59 2.57 6.40
N GLY A 324 8.03 3.75 6.08
CA GLY A 324 6.96 3.87 5.08
C GLY A 324 7.40 3.42 3.67
N ILE A 325 8.54 3.95 3.19
CA ILE A 325 9.23 3.43 1.99
C ILE A 325 10.72 3.25 2.30
N ALA A 326 11.23 2.03 2.18
CA ALA A 326 12.63 1.69 2.44
C ALA A 326 13.40 1.55 1.12
N ILE A 327 14.49 2.31 0.94
CA ILE A 327 15.27 2.34 -0.30
C ILE A 327 16.73 1.97 -0.03
N GLY A 328 17.14 0.84 -0.64
CA GLY A 328 18.50 0.30 -0.65
C GLY A 328 18.90 -0.49 0.61
N PRO A 329 19.86 -1.43 0.50
CA PRO A 329 19.88 -2.60 1.39
C PRO A 329 20.21 -2.33 2.86
N ARG A 330 20.97 -1.27 3.16
CA ARG A 330 21.36 -0.94 4.54
C ARG A 330 20.18 -0.55 5.42
N THR A 331 19.10 0.03 4.86
CA THR A 331 17.86 0.34 5.59
C THR A 331 17.24 -0.86 6.29
N TRP A 332 17.52 -2.07 5.80
CA TRP A 332 16.84 -3.30 6.18
C TRP A 332 17.79 -4.37 6.75
N PHE A 333 18.95 -4.55 6.11
CA PHE A 333 19.86 -5.65 6.35
C PHE A 333 21.20 -5.22 6.99
N GLY A 334 21.38 -3.93 7.28
CA GLY A 334 22.66 -3.37 7.70
C GLY A 334 23.81 -3.72 6.74
N ASP A 335 24.97 -4.03 7.28
CA ASP A 335 26.19 -4.31 6.51
C ASP A 335 26.20 -5.66 5.75
N ARG A 336 25.14 -6.48 5.81
CA ARG A 336 25.03 -7.81 5.16
C ARG A 336 25.45 -7.81 3.68
N TYR A 337 25.12 -6.74 2.94
CA TYR A 337 25.44 -6.58 1.53
C TYR A 337 26.69 -5.71 1.27
N PHE A 338 27.44 -5.37 2.33
CA PHE A 338 28.69 -4.61 2.34
C PHE A 338 28.61 -3.25 1.62
N ASN A 339 29.06 -3.22 0.36
CA ASN A 339 29.14 -2.04 -0.52
C ASN A 339 28.22 -2.17 -1.74
N ASN A 340 27.40 -3.23 -1.82
CA ASN A 340 26.40 -3.38 -2.86
C ASN A 340 25.27 -2.38 -2.63
N VAL A 341 24.73 -1.85 -3.73
CA VAL A 341 23.72 -0.79 -3.72
C VAL A 341 22.55 -1.14 -4.62
N SER A 342 21.35 -0.73 -4.23
CA SER A 342 20.21 -0.66 -5.14
C SER A 342 20.40 0.51 -6.11
N GLN A 343 19.88 0.44 -7.33
CA GLN A 343 20.06 1.50 -8.32
C GLN A 343 18.88 1.74 -9.28
N SER A 344 18.72 3.00 -9.69
CA SER A 344 17.90 3.45 -10.84
C SER A 344 16.36 3.32 -10.73
N GLY A 345 15.82 3.18 -9.51
CA GLY A 345 14.37 3.23 -9.28
C GLY A 345 13.82 4.66 -9.14
N ILE A 346 12.50 4.80 -9.26
CA ILE A 346 11.76 6.07 -9.14
C ILE A 346 10.68 5.92 -8.06
N VAL A 347 10.64 6.83 -7.09
CA VAL A 347 9.68 6.86 -5.97
C VAL A 347 9.07 8.26 -5.89
N ILE A 348 7.85 8.45 -6.40
CA ILE A 348 7.26 9.79 -6.55
C ILE A 348 5.77 9.84 -6.18
N ASN A 349 5.28 11.01 -5.77
CA ASN A 349 3.85 11.26 -5.53
C ASN A 349 3.15 10.32 -4.51
N ASN A 350 3.88 9.57 -3.69
CA ASN A 350 3.28 8.70 -2.68
C ASN A 350 2.84 9.53 -1.46
N GLN A 351 1.75 9.10 -0.83
CA GLN A 351 1.13 9.79 0.31
C GLN A 351 1.31 8.98 1.59
N LEU A 352 1.79 9.60 2.65
CA LEU A 352 2.06 8.96 3.94
C LEU A 352 1.26 9.64 5.06
N THR A 353 0.54 8.84 5.85
CA THR A 353 -0.32 9.32 6.96
C THR A 353 -0.27 8.35 8.14
N GLY A 354 -0.65 8.76 9.35
CA GLY A 354 -0.55 7.89 10.54
C GLY A 354 0.83 7.90 11.22
N ALA A 355 1.08 6.93 12.09
CA ALA A 355 2.30 6.81 12.90
C ALA A 355 3.39 5.95 12.23
N PHE A 356 4.61 6.50 12.21
CA PHE A 356 5.80 5.87 11.63
C PHE A 356 7.00 5.90 12.58
N GLY A 357 7.99 5.04 12.31
CA GLY A 357 9.39 5.34 12.68
C GLY A 357 9.98 6.37 11.70
N TYR A 358 10.01 6.02 10.42
CA TYR A 358 10.46 6.89 9.33
C TYR A 358 9.45 6.84 8.17
N GLY A 359 9.17 7.97 7.53
CA GLY A 359 8.30 8.01 6.36
C GLY A 359 8.99 7.43 5.12
N ILE A 360 10.16 7.95 4.76
CA ILE A 360 11.02 7.37 3.72
C ILE A 360 12.45 7.30 4.23
N ALA A 361 13.11 6.15 4.05
CA ALA A 361 14.51 5.95 4.38
C ALA A 361 15.32 5.59 3.13
N MET A 362 16.52 6.18 3.00
CA MET A 362 17.39 5.97 1.84
C MET A 362 18.86 5.77 2.25
N THR A 363 19.41 4.60 1.91
CA THR A 363 20.80 4.18 2.20
C THR A 363 21.28 3.28 1.06
N SER A 364 22.59 3.10 0.85
CA SER A 364 23.14 2.18 -0.18
C SER A 364 22.36 2.21 -1.50
N ALA A 365 22.13 3.41 -2.03
CA ALA A 365 21.23 3.64 -3.16
C ALA A 365 21.86 4.59 -4.18
N ARG A 366 21.74 4.28 -5.47
CA ARG A 366 22.40 5.03 -6.53
C ARG A 366 21.47 5.41 -7.67
N ASN A 367 21.57 6.65 -8.16
CA ASN A 367 20.84 7.11 -9.35
C ASN A 367 19.30 6.96 -9.23
N PHE A 368 18.75 7.05 -8.03
CA PHE A 368 17.31 7.06 -7.78
C PHE A 368 16.72 8.46 -7.98
N THR A 369 15.42 8.54 -8.26
CA THR A 369 14.63 9.78 -8.16
C THR A 369 13.59 9.62 -7.07
N VAL A 370 13.66 10.42 -6.00
CA VAL A 370 12.77 10.36 -4.82
C VAL A 370 12.18 11.75 -4.55
N GLU A 371 11.05 12.08 -5.20
CA GLU A 371 10.52 13.44 -5.26
C GLU A 371 8.99 13.50 -5.11
N GLN A 372 8.44 14.62 -4.62
CA GLN A 372 6.99 14.86 -4.55
C GLN A 372 6.21 13.85 -3.67
N ASN A 373 6.89 13.05 -2.84
CA ASN A 373 6.23 12.25 -1.82
C ASN A 373 5.85 13.16 -0.65
N VAL A 374 4.64 13.00 -0.11
CA VAL A 374 4.03 13.96 0.80
C VAL A 374 3.48 13.30 2.05
N LEU A 375 3.65 13.98 3.18
CA LEU A 375 2.88 13.67 4.38
C LEU A 375 1.48 14.27 4.26
N THR A 376 0.44 13.50 4.56
CA THR A 376 -0.96 13.93 4.42
C THR A 376 -1.77 13.64 5.68
N GLY A 377 -2.83 14.43 5.89
CA GLY A 377 -3.64 14.36 7.10
C GLY A 377 -2.80 14.67 8.34
N ASN A 378 -2.80 13.74 9.30
CA ASN A 378 -2.09 13.83 10.56
C ASN A 378 -1.01 12.72 10.62
N THR A 379 0.20 13.05 11.06
CA THR A 379 1.34 12.13 11.08
C THR A 379 2.12 12.23 12.39
N SER A 380 2.68 11.11 12.83
CA SER A 380 3.68 11.11 13.90
C SER A 380 4.91 10.29 13.51
N PHE A 381 6.08 10.74 13.99
CA PHE A 381 7.34 10.03 13.87
C PHE A 381 7.80 9.72 15.29
N ILE A 382 7.63 8.45 15.69
CA ILE A 382 7.65 8.02 17.09
C ILE A 382 8.39 6.68 17.23
N GLY A 383 8.69 6.34 18.49
CA GLY A 383 9.38 5.12 18.85
C GLY A 383 10.80 5.33 19.35
N SER A 384 11.46 4.22 19.69
CA SER A 384 12.79 4.17 20.28
C SER A 384 13.55 2.91 19.84
N ARG A 385 14.86 2.85 20.10
CA ARG A 385 15.70 1.70 19.75
C ARG A 385 15.24 0.42 20.46
N GLY A 386 14.89 -0.60 19.69
CA GLY A 386 14.37 -1.87 20.20
C GLY A 386 15.36 -2.74 20.97
N PRO A 387 14.87 -3.81 21.63
CA PRO A 387 15.69 -4.71 22.45
C PRO A 387 16.61 -5.62 21.60
N ASN A 388 16.21 -5.96 20.38
CA ASN A 388 16.91 -6.92 19.50
C ASN A 388 18.00 -6.27 18.63
N CYS A 389 18.30 -4.99 18.85
CA CYS A 389 19.24 -4.21 18.04
C CYS A 389 20.69 -4.39 18.51
N SER A 390 21.65 -4.37 17.58
CA SER A 390 23.08 -4.45 17.92
C SER A 390 23.51 -3.29 18.81
N SER A 391 24.32 -3.57 19.84
CA SER A 391 24.78 -2.58 20.82
C SER A 391 25.84 -1.61 20.29
N SER A 392 26.37 -1.85 19.08
CA SER A 392 27.23 -0.91 18.35
C SER A 392 26.48 0.21 17.64
N ASP A 393 25.22 -0.03 17.26
CA ASP A 393 24.58 0.74 16.19
C ASP A 393 23.76 1.90 16.76
N GLN A 394 23.97 3.10 16.22
CA GLN A 394 23.24 4.29 16.62
C GLN A 394 21.98 4.45 15.75
N THR A 395 20.88 3.82 16.17
CA THR A 395 19.56 4.03 15.58
C THR A 395 19.21 5.53 15.57
N PRO A 396 18.97 6.15 14.40
CA PRO A 396 18.58 7.55 14.31
C PRO A 396 17.25 7.84 15.01
N ASN A 397 16.99 9.10 15.36
CA ASN A 397 15.67 9.50 15.86
C ASN A 397 14.61 9.34 14.75
N PRO A 398 13.40 8.82 15.05
CA PRO A 398 12.25 8.83 14.15
C PRO A 398 12.07 10.19 13.44
N SER A 399 11.81 10.18 12.13
CA SER A 399 11.78 11.41 11.32
C SER A 399 11.08 11.23 9.96
N PRO A 400 10.49 12.30 9.37
CA PRO A 400 9.80 12.26 8.07
C PRO A 400 10.56 11.53 6.97
N PHE A 401 11.69 12.07 6.53
CA PHE A 401 12.48 11.54 5.42
C PHE A 401 13.96 11.54 5.82
N VAL A 402 14.62 10.39 5.77
CA VAL A 402 16.01 10.20 6.24
C VAL A 402 16.92 9.63 5.16
N ILE A 403 18.14 10.13 5.09
CA ILE A 403 19.13 9.75 4.07
C ILE A 403 20.54 9.63 4.66
N ASP A 404 21.23 8.54 4.36
CA ASP A 404 22.67 8.45 4.57
C ASP A 404 23.42 8.91 3.31
N PHE A 405 23.93 10.16 3.34
CA PHE A 405 24.72 10.71 2.24
C PHE A 405 26.12 10.06 2.08
N ASN A 406 26.56 9.16 2.98
CA ASN A 406 27.81 8.42 2.81
C ASN A 406 27.63 7.22 1.86
N THR A 407 26.46 6.56 1.87
CA THR A 407 26.16 5.40 1.01
C THR A 407 25.18 5.70 -0.14
N VAL A 408 24.50 6.85 -0.12
CA VAL A 408 23.66 7.30 -1.25
C VAL A 408 24.45 8.18 -2.23
N SER A 409 24.36 7.90 -3.53
CA SER A 409 25.13 8.62 -4.56
C SER A 409 24.39 8.87 -5.87
N SER A 410 24.66 9.99 -6.54
CA SER A 410 24.10 10.34 -7.86
C SER A 410 22.55 10.37 -7.95
N SER A 411 21.84 10.39 -6.83
CA SER A 411 20.38 10.39 -6.77
C SER A 411 19.80 11.80 -6.68
N THR A 412 18.58 11.98 -7.18
CA THR A 412 17.79 13.21 -7.06
C THR A 412 16.76 13.03 -5.94
N THR A 413 16.70 13.95 -4.98
CA THR A 413 15.74 13.89 -3.86
C THR A 413 15.01 15.21 -3.65
N GLN A 414 13.81 15.13 -3.08
CA GLN A 414 13.15 16.27 -2.45
C GLN A 414 13.99 16.88 -1.30
N PHE A 415 13.69 18.14 -0.95
CA PHE A 415 14.54 19.02 -0.14
C PHE A 415 14.42 18.83 1.37
N ASP A 416 13.47 18.04 1.82
CA ASP A 416 13.07 17.81 3.22
C ASP A 416 13.69 16.53 3.82
N PHE A 417 14.52 15.82 3.06
CA PHE A 417 15.38 14.75 3.56
C PHE A 417 16.41 15.24 4.58
N SER A 418 16.43 14.61 5.76
CA SER A 418 17.37 14.87 6.83
C SER A 418 18.53 13.86 6.81
N SER A 419 19.77 14.34 6.91
CA SER A 419 20.95 13.47 6.96
C SER A 419 21.00 12.67 8.26
N VAL A 420 21.21 11.36 8.15
CA VAL A 420 21.62 10.49 9.25
C VAL A 420 23.11 10.13 9.11
N PRO A 421 23.83 9.79 10.20
CA PRO A 421 25.24 9.41 10.12
C PRO A 421 25.45 7.94 9.69
N ASP A 422 24.43 7.12 9.88
CA ASP A 422 24.33 5.70 9.61
C ASP A 422 22.84 5.36 9.45
N GLY A 423 22.52 4.29 8.73
CA GLY A 423 21.17 3.77 8.52
C GLY A 423 21.02 2.26 8.69
N ASP A 424 22.06 1.55 9.16
CA ASP A 424 22.07 0.09 9.28
C ASP A 424 21.01 -0.48 10.26
N SER A 425 20.46 0.36 11.14
CA SER A 425 19.51 -0.06 12.20
C SER A 425 18.12 0.58 12.12
N LEU A 426 17.69 1.04 10.94
CA LEU A 426 16.41 1.76 10.76
C LEU A 426 15.15 0.87 10.97
N THR A 427 15.18 -0.42 10.59
CA THR A 427 14.13 -1.41 10.97
C THR A 427 14.06 -1.70 12.46
N CYS A 428 15.01 -1.16 13.25
CA CYS A 428 15.20 -1.49 14.66
C CYS A 428 14.53 -0.50 15.64
N VAL A 429 13.69 0.41 15.13
CA VAL A 429 12.75 1.17 15.97
C VAL A 429 11.65 0.23 16.50
N MET A 430 11.19 0.47 17.73
CA MET A 430 9.95 -0.05 18.31
C MET A 430 9.07 1.13 18.72
N PRO A 431 7.73 1.00 18.72
CA PRO A 431 6.83 2.03 19.21
C PRO A 431 7.12 2.40 20.69
N PRO A 432 6.64 3.58 21.17
CA PRO A 432 6.55 3.83 22.59
C PRO A 432 5.49 2.89 23.21
N THR A 433 5.55 2.64 24.52
CA THR A 433 4.54 1.83 25.22
C THR A 433 3.44 2.74 25.76
N GLY A 434 2.35 2.89 25.01
CA GLY A 434 1.22 3.78 25.32
C GLY A 434 1.58 5.28 25.39
N GLY A 435 0.58 6.09 25.75
CA GLY A 435 0.68 7.56 25.78
C GLY A 435 0.37 8.23 24.44
N ASP A 436 0.27 9.56 24.45
CA ASP A 436 -0.44 10.35 23.43
C ASP A 436 0.45 10.65 22.21
N TYR A 437 0.89 9.57 21.55
CA TYR A 437 1.89 9.60 20.48
C TYR A 437 1.30 9.38 19.08
N TRP A 438 0.14 8.73 18.98
CA TRP A 438 -0.49 8.38 17.70
C TRP A 438 -1.40 9.49 17.21
N PRO A 439 -1.36 9.83 15.91
CA PRO A 439 -2.24 10.83 15.35
C PRO A 439 -3.69 10.31 15.33
N PHE A 440 -4.67 11.17 15.60
CA PHE A 440 -6.05 10.88 15.22
C PHE A 440 -6.20 10.85 13.70
N GLY A 441 -7.01 9.91 13.20
CA GLY A 441 -7.26 9.68 11.78
C GLY A 441 -8.38 8.66 11.58
N GLY A 442 -8.25 7.76 10.61
CA GLY A 442 -9.25 6.73 10.31
C GLY A 442 -8.86 5.85 9.13
N ASN A 443 -9.72 4.86 8.81
CA ASN A 443 -9.49 3.94 7.71
C ASN A 443 -9.31 4.69 6.37
N PRO A 444 -8.19 4.50 5.64
CA PRO A 444 -7.94 5.15 4.35
C PRO A 444 -8.71 4.51 3.16
N ASP A 445 -9.39 3.37 3.36
CA ASP A 445 -10.14 2.69 2.31
C ASP A 445 -11.35 3.53 1.82
N PRO A 446 -11.39 3.91 0.52
CA PRO A 446 -12.51 4.64 -0.07
C PRO A 446 -13.78 3.80 -0.24
N SER A 447 -13.74 2.48 0.02
CA SER A 447 -14.94 1.63 0.10
C SER A 447 -15.59 1.65 1.49
N SER A 448 -14.82 2.00 2.52
CA SER A 448 -15.28 1.97 3.90
C SER A 448 -16.35 3.03 4.16
N SER A 449 -17.45 2.63 4.81
CA SER A 449 -18.52 3.55 5.22
C SER A 449 -18.20 4.29 6.53
N ALA A 450 -16.92 4.37 6.91
CA ALA A 450 -16.45 5.17 8.03
C ALA A 450 -16.67 6.65 7.70
N ILE A 451 -17.34 7.38 8.60
CA ILE A 451 -17.60 8.81 8.40
C ILE A 451 -16.25 9.54 8.31
N PRO A 452 -15.92 10.23 7.21
CA PRO A 452 -14.74 11.07 7.16
C PRO A 452 -14.90 12.14 8.26
N VAL A 453 -13.99 12.15 9.24
CA VAL A 453 -13.99 13.17 10.30
C VAL A 453 -13.97 14.53 9.61
N SER A 454 -15.02 15.31 9.81
CA SER A 454 -15.27 16.51 9.01
C SER A 454 -14.15 17.51 9.23
N VAL A 455 -13.27 17.65 8.21
CA VAL A 455 -12.23 18.68 8.15
C VAL A 455 -12.87 20.02 8.51
N PRO A 456 -12.30 20.80 9.46
CA PRO A 456 -12.89 22.06 9.85
C PRO A 456 -13.10 22.97 8.63
N GLU A 457 -14.36 23.29 8.32
CA GLU A 457 -14.66 24.19 7.21
C GLU A 457 -13.96 25.55 7.45
N PRO A 458 -13.29 26.12 6.44
CA PRO A 458 -12.71 27.46 6.57
C PRO A 458 -13.84 28.44 6.88
N SER A 459 -13.75 29.08 8.05
CA SER A 459 -14.87 29.76 8.71
C SER A 459 -15.65 30.68 7.77
N THR A 460 -16.96 30.47 7.70
CA THR A 460 -17.88 31.16 6.79
C THR A 460 -18.08 32.62 7.20
N VAL A 461 -17.15 33.48 6.78
CA VAL A 461 -17.20 34.93 7.03
C VAL A 461 -18.49 35.51 6.45
N SER A 462 -19.37 35.98 7.33
CA SER A 462 -20.65 36.57 6.96
C SER A 462 -20.47 37.86 6.14
N SER A 463 -21.45 38.14 5.27
CA SER A 463 -21.33 39.11 4.20
C SER A 463 -21.21 40.57 4.68
N GLY A 464 -19.99 41.08 4.80
CA GLY A 464 -19.68 42.51 4.93
C GLY A 464 -19.36 43.15 3.58
N HIS A 465 -19.99 44.28 3.22
CA HIS A 465 -19.65 45.03 2.01
C HIS A 465 -18.27 45.71 2.15
N GLY A 466 -17.30 45.32 1.31
CA GLY A 466 -15.96 45.90 1.21
C GLY A 466 -15.61 46.32 -0.22
N SER A 467 -14.79 47.35 -0.40
CA SER A 467 -14.67 48.07 -1.68
C SER A 467 -13.71 47.43 -2.71
N SER A 468 -14.04 47.61 -3.98
CA SER A 468 -13.43 46.94 -5.15
C SER A 468 -12.05 47.47 -5.59
N ALA A 469 -11.34 48.23 -4.74
CA ALA A 469 -10.10 48.90 -5.12
C ALA A 469 -8.91 47.95 -5.39
N GLY A 470 -8.74 46.91 -4.56
CA GLY A 470 -7.53 46.07 -4.56
C GLY A 470 -7.34 45.22 -5.82
N ARG A 471 -8.41 44.55 -6.31
CA ARG A 471 -8.33 43.68 -7.49
C ARG A 471 -7.99 44.45 -8.77
N THR A 472 -8.52 45.66 -8.93
CA THR A 472 -8.21 46.53 -10.08
C THR A 472 -6.75 46.99 -10.05
N ALA A 473 -6.23 47.38 -8.88
CA ALA A 473 -4.85 47.81 -8.73
C ALA A 473 -3.84 46.70 -9.09
N GLY A 474 -4.03 45.48 -8.56
CA GLY A 474 -3.13 44.35 -8.83
C GLY A 474 -3.04 43.98 -10.31
N LEU A 475 -4.17 43.99 -11.02
CA LEU A 475 -4.23 43.64 -12.45
C LEU A 475 -3.57 44.72 -13.33
N VAL A 476 -3.75 46.01 -13.00
CA VAL A 476 -3.07 47.12 -13.70
C VAL A 476 -1.56 47.08 -13.47
N ILE A 477 -1.11 46.84 -12.24
CA ILE A 477 0.33 46.72 -11.91
C ILE A 477 0.97 45.55 -12.67
N GLY A 478 0.30 44.39 -12.73
CA GLY A 478 0.78 43.23 -13.48
C GLY A 478 0.97 43.49 -14.97
N ILE A 479 0.02 44.19 -15.61
CA ILE A 479 0.12 44.56 -17.03
C ILE A 479 1.30 45.53 -17.27
N ILE A 480 1.45 46.55 -16.43
CA ILE A 480 2.55 47.54 -16.56
C ILE A 480 3.92 46.85 -16.39
N ALA A 481 4.06 45.96 -15.41
CA ALA A 481 5.28 45.18 -15.20
C ALA A 481 5.61 44.27 -16.39
N GLY A 482 4.61 43.57 -16.94
CA GLY A 482 4.78 42.70 -18.12
C GLY A 482 5.23 43.47 -19.36
N VAL A 483 4.61 44.62 -19.65
CA VAL A 483 4.99 45.48 -20.80
C VAL A 483 6.41 46.04 -20.62
N ALA A 484 6.79 46.45 -19.41
CA ALA A 484 8.15 46.92 -19.13
C ALA A 484 9.19 45.82 -19.35
N LEU A 485 8.92 44.59 -18.91
CA LEU A 485 9.82 43.44 -19.07
C LEU A 485 10.02 43.08 -20.56
N ILE A 486 8.94 43.10 -21.35
CA ILE A 486 8.99 42.90 -22.81
C ILE A 486 9.84 44.01 -23.49
N ALA A 487 9.68 45.28 -23.08
CA ALA A 487 10.46 46.39 -23.62
C ALA A 487 11.97 46.25 -23.32
N VAL A 488 12.33 45.82 -22.11
CA VAL A 488 13.72 45.54 -21.72
C VAL A 488 14.30 44.38 -22.54
N ALA A 489 13.56 43.27 -22.70
CA ALA A 489 13.98 42.14 -23.53
C ALA A 489 14.22 42.56 -24.99
N ALA A 490 13.30 43.32 -25.59
CA ALA A 490 13.43 43.85 -26.94
C ALA A 490 14.66 44.77 -27.11
N TRP A 491 14.99 45.59 -26.09
CA TRP A 491 16.20 46.42 -26.09
C TRP A 491 17.48 45.60 -26.08
N PHE A 492 17.57 44.55 -25.25
CA PHE A 492 18.74 43.65 -25.22
C PHE A 492 18.91 42.90 -26.54
N ILE A 493 17.82 42.36 -27.12
CA ILE A 493 17.83 41.69 -28.43
C ILE A 493 18.32 42.66 -29.53
N ARG A 494 17.80 43.89 -29.57
CA ARG A 494 18.23 44.92 -30.54
C ARG A 494 19.71 45.28 -30.36
N LYS A 495 20.19 45.44 -29.13
CA LYS A 495 21.59 45.76 -28.82
C LYS A 495 22.55 44.63 -29.24
N TRP A 496 22.16 43.39 -29.00
CA TRP A 496 22.90 42.20 -29.43
C TRP A 496 22.96 42.07 -30.96
N ALA A 497 21.84 42.32 -31.65
CA ALA A 497 21.79 42.30 -33.11
C ALA A 497 22.71 43.38 -33.72
N LEU A 498 22.64 44.63 -33.22
CA LEU A 498 23.51 45.71 -33.69
C LEU A 498 25.00 45.42 -33.48
N ASN A 499 25.38 44.79 -32.36
CA ASN A 499 26.77 44.37 -32.13
C ASN A 499 27.24 43.27 -33.10
N ARG A 500 26.35 42.44 -33.65
CA ARG A 500 26.67 41.48 -34.73
C ARG A 500 26.74 42.14 -36.11
N SER A 501 26.04 43.24 -36.33
CA SER A 501 26.04 43.99 -37.60
C SER A 501 27.26 44.88 -37.82
N ALA A 502 28.13 45.06 -36.82
CA ALA A 502 29.33 45.89 -36.94
C ALA A 502 30.34 45.28 -37.95
N PRO A 503 30.65 45.95 -39.08
CA PRO A 503 31.52 45.38 -40.10
C PRO A 503 32.96 45.30 -39.60
N ARG A 504 33.50 44.07 -39.49
CA ARG A 504 34.93 43.83 -39.25
C ARG A 504 35.75 44.49 -40.36
N SER A 505 36.43 45.58 -40.05
CA SER A 505 37.30 46.29 -40.99
C SER A 505 38.45 45.38 -41.43
N ARG A 506 38.50 45.10 -42.74
CA ARG A 506 39.58 44.31 -43.33
C ARG A 506 40.86 45.13 -43.32
N PHE A 507 41.77 44.83 -42.39
CA PHE A 507 43.14 45.36 -42.44
C PHE A 507 43.78 44.95 -43.77
N ARG A 508 44.25 45.93 -44.55
CA ARG A 508 44.80 45.70 -45.88
C ARG A 508 46.29 45.34 -45.78
N ARG A 509 46.75 44.44 -46.64
CA ARG A 509 48.11 43.88 -46.62
C ARG A 509 48.96 44.52 -47.72
N SER A 510 50.06 45.13 -47.33
CA SER A 510 51.23 45.47 -48.15
C SER A 510 52.42 45.50 -47.19
N GLU A 511 53.25 44.45 -47.12
CA GLU A 511 54.32 44.15 -48.08
C GLU A 511 55.55 45.05 -47.83
N TYR A 512 56.62 44.48 -47.25
CA TYR A 512 57.98 44.60 -47.79
C TYR A 512 58.94 43.54 -47.20
N MET A 513 59.86 43.12 -48.06
CA MET A 513 61.01 42.20 -47.99
C MET A 513 61.73 41.82 -46.67
N ALA A 514 62.36 40.63 -46.75
CA ALA A 514 63.70 40.26 -46.24
C ALA A 514 63.97 40.00 -44.74
N GLY A 515 64.07 38.70 -44.40
CA GLY A 515 65.39 38.05 -44.36
C GLY A 515 65.97 37.61 -43.01
N LYS A 516 66.67 36.45 -43.04
CA LYS A 516 67.59 35.91 -41.99
C LYS A 516 66.95 35.53 -40.63
N GLU A 517 67.48 34.60 -39.84
CA GLU A 517 68.34 33.44 -40.15
C GLU A 517 68.13 32.35 -39.08
N TRP A 518 68.81 31.20 -39.21
CA TRP A 518 68.68 30.04 -38.31
C TRP A 518 69.31 30.28 -36.93
N LEU A 519 68.60 29.87 -35.87
CA LEU A 519 69.01 28.75 -35.00
C LEU A 519 67.82 28.24 -34.16
#